data_AF-A0AAU9HVH4-F1
#
_entry.id   AF-A0AAU9HVH4-F1
#
_cell.length_a   1.000
_cell.length_b   1.000
_cell.length_c   1.000
_cell.angle_alpha   90.00
_cell.angle_beta   90.00
_cell.angle_gamma   90.00
#
_symmetry.space_group_name_H-M   'P 1'
#
loop_
_entity.id
_entity.type
_entity.pdbx_description
1 polymer ?
#
loop_
_entity_poly.entity_id
_entity_poly.type
_entity_poly.pdbx_seq_one_letter_code
_entity_poly.pdbx_strand_id
1 'polypeptide(L)'
;MSAQVPRELLQLREAVRRQPGDFIAWLMLADAELGMGAIASGEAAVQRALALQPGHPEAVARLGRVRWAQQRHADAAALLQQASDLVPQHPGIALWLGHALEDASQAEAAAAAYTRAHQLLPDEPYIAAQLLNWRRRLCDWRELDALAAQVRSAVAQGAAAVEPFAFLSEDASAAEQLACARTRAQAVAAMLRPLPPTAMRSQGGLRLGFVSNGFGAHPTGLLTVALFEALKRRQPALQLHLFATSHDDRSEIRARLAQATTLHDVTALGHLATAQHIRDQGIDLLFDLRGWGGGGRPEVFALRPAPLQLNWLAYPGTSGAPWMDYVLGDAFALPPALEQFYRERVLRLNGAFQPSDTSRVVAEPPSRAQCGLPEHGVVLCCFNNSYKLNPRSMARMLAVLHAVPGSVLWLLSGPGEADARLRAVAQTQGVAAQRLVFMPKLPHAQYLARYRHADLFLDTHPYNAHTTASDALWAGCPVLTTPGETFAARVAGSLNHHLGLDEMNVADDAAFVAKAVALASDPAALSALRARVAERRRESGVFDMDGFADGFADLMQALARQHGWSGN
;
A
#
# COMPACT_ATOMS: atom_id res chain seq x y z
N MET A 1 -6.08 -32.95 8.28
CA MET A 1 -5.60 -33.65 7.07
C MET A 1 -4.42 -32.87 6.52
N SER A 2 -3.25 -33.51 6.31
CA SER A 2 -2.03 -32.80 5.92
C SER A 2 -2.20 -32.13 4.56
N ALA A 3 -1.67 -30.91 4.39
CA ALA A 3 -1.54 -30.27 3.09
C ALA A 3 -0.87 -31.27 2.12
N GLN A 4 -1.52 -31.55 1.00
CA GLN A 4 -1.01 -32.52 0.04
C GLN A 4 0.25 -31.94 -0.59
N VAL A 5 1.40 -32.55 -0.30
CA VAL A 5 2.69 -32.14 -0.88
C VAL A 5 2.58 -32.19 -2.41
N PRO A 6 2.97 -31.13 -3.14
CA PRO A 6 2.90 -31.13 -4.60
C PRO A 6 3.62 -32.35 -5.19
N ARG A 7 3.01 -32.97 -6.20
CA ARG A 7 3.56 -34.18 -6.86
C ARG A 7 4.98 -33.94 -7.38
N GLU A 8 5.23 -32.74 -7.90
CA GLU A 8 6.53 -32.31 -8.39
C GLU A 8 7.60 -32.30 -7.28
N LEU A 9 7.27 -31.80 -6.09
CA LEU A 9 8.20 -31.81 -4.96
C LEU A 9 8.54 -33.24 -4.52
N LEU A 10 7.56 -34.15 -4.51
CA LEU A 10 7.79 -35.56 -4.24
C LEU A 10 8.71 -36.21 -5.30
N GLN A 11 8.54 -35.85 -6.58
CA GLN A 11 9.39 -36.31 -7.67
C GLN A 11 10.83 -35.80 -7.53
N LEU A 12 11.02 -34.53 -7.19
CA LEU A 12 12.35 -33.94 -6.95
C LEU A 12 13.05 -34.60 -5.75
N ARG A 13 12.33 -34.84 -4.65
CA ARG A 13 12.86 -35.56 -3.47
C ARG A 13 13.23 -37.01 -3.78
N GLU A 14 12.53 -37.66 -4.70
CA GLU A 14 12.89 -39.01 -5.17
C GLU A 14 14.09 -38.96 -6.12
N ALA A 15 14.16 -37.96 -7.02
CA ALA A 15 15.27 -37.78 -7.96
C ALA A 15 16.61 -37.63 -7.23
N VAL A 16 16.67 -36.74 -6.23
CA VAL A 16 17.90 -36.54 -5.44
C VAL A 16 18.26 -37.75 -4.56
N ARG A 17 17.29 -38.59 -4.19
CA ARG A 17 17.56 -39.85 -3.49
C ARG A 17 18.14 -40.92 -4.42
N ARG A 18 17.64 -41.01 -5.65
CA ARG A 18 18.15 -41.95 -6.66
C ARG A 18 19.51 -41.54 -7.19
N GLN A 19 19.75 -40.24 -7.32
CA GLN A 19 21.01 -39.69 -7.84
C GLN A 19 21.52 -38.56 -6.94
N PRO A 20 22.14 -38.88 -5.78
CA PRO A 20 22.60 -37.88 -4.82
C PRO A 20 23.72 -36.94 -5.31
N GLY A 21 24.31 -37.25 -6.47
CA GLY A 21 25.31 -36.44 -7.16
C GLY A 21 24.76 -35.54 -8.27
N ASP A 22 23.44 -35.56 -8.53
CA ASP A 22 22.82 -34.69 -9.53
C ASP A 22 22.69 -33.25 -8.99
N PHE A 23 23.60 -32.39 -9.41
CA PHE A 23 23.65 -30.99 -9.04
C PHE A 23 22.37 -30.22 -9.40
N ILE A 24 21.82 -30.44 -10.59
CA ILE A 24 20.65 -29.70 -11.07
C ILE A 24 19.40 -30.11 -10.29
N ALA A 25 19.23 -31.40 -10.01
CA ALA A 25 18.11 -31.89 -9.20
C ALA A 25 18.09 -31.25 -7.80
N TRP A 26 19.25 -31.03 -7.18
CA TRP A 26 19.34 -30.32 -5.89
C TRP A 26 18.95 -28.85 -5.99
N LEU A 27 19.32 -28.15 -7.06
CA LEU A 27 18.90 -26.76 -7.28
C LEU A 27 17.39 -26.65 -7.52
N MET A 28 16.81 -27.54 -8.34
CA MET A 28 15.38 -27.59 -8.59
C MET A 28 14.60 -27.93 -7.31
N LEU A 29 15.10 -28.86 -6.50
CA LEU A 29 14.51 -29.16 -5.20
C LEU A 29 14.55 -27.94 -4.28
N ALA A 30 15.66 -27.21 -4.22
CA ALA A 30 15.77 -26.00 -3.42
C ALA A 30 14.73 -24.95 -3.82
N ASP A 31 14.54 -24.71 -5.12
CA ASP A 31 13.53 -23.76 -5.62
C ASP A 31 12.11 -24.18 -5.24
N ALA A 32 11.78 -25.47 -5.37
CA ALA A 32 10.48 -26.00 -5.03
C ALA A 32 10.20 -25.92 -3.51
N GLU A 33 11.17 -26.24 -2.65
CA GLU A 33 11.03 -26.10 -1.19
C GLU A 33 10.88 -24.62 -0.78
N LEU A 34 11.69 -23.72 -1.36
CA LEU A 34 11.58 -22.28 -1.12
C LEU A 34 10.23 -21.71 -1.58
N GLY A 35 9.72 -22.16 -2.75
CA GLY A 35 8.41 -21.78 -3.25
C GLY A 35 7.25 -22.22 -2.34
N MET A 36 7.44 -23.30 -1.57
CA MET A 36 6.51 -23.77 -0.54
C MET A 36 6.71 -23.09 0.83
N GLY A 37 7.70 -22.20 0.97
CA GLY A 37 8.07 -21.58 2.24
C GLY A 37 8.85 -22.49 3.19
N ALA A 38 9.31 -23.67 2.74
CA ALA A 38 10.11 -24.61 3.53
C ALA A 38 11.60 -24.20 3.54
N ILE A 39 11.89 -23.05 4.16
CA ILE A 39 13.21 -22.38 4.10
C ILE A 39 14.36 -23.31 4.53
N ALA A 40 14.20 -24.05 5.64
CA ALA A 40 15.25 -24.94 6.14
C ALA A 40 15.55 -26.12 5.19
N SER A 41 14.51 -26.69 4.57
CA SER A 41 14.66 -27.76 3.58
C SER A 41 15.30 -27.24 2.29
N GLY A 42 14.90 -26.04 1.85
CA GLY A 42 15.54 -25.34 0.73
C GLY A 42 17.02 -25.07 0.99
N GLU A 43 17.38 -24.59 2.19
CA GLU A 43 18.78 -24.37 2.57
C GLU A 43 19.61 -25.65 2.51
N ALA A 44 19.11 -26.75 3.07
CA ALA A 44 19.81 -28.04 3.06
C ALA A 44 20.06 -28.53 1.62
N ALA A 45 19.09 -28.36 0.72
CA ALA A 45 19.24 -28.70 -0.69
C ALA A 45 20.30 -27.84 -1.39
N VAL A 46 20.32 -26.52 -1.14
CA VAL A 46 21.35 -25.62 -1.68
C VAL A 46 22.74 -25.96 -1.14
N GLN A 47 22.87 -26.23 0.16
CA GLN A 47 24.15 -26.63 0.77
C GLN A 47 24.67 -27.92 0.14
N ARG A 48 23.79 -28.86 -0.19
CA ARG A 48 24.18 -30.08 -0.89
C ARG A 48 24.66 -29.81 -2.32
N ALA A 49 23.99 -28.92 -3.06
CA ALA A 49 24.45 -28.49 -4.38
C ALA A 49 25.83 -27.81 -4.32
N LEU A 50 26.07 -26.94 -3.34
CA LEU A 50 27.37 -26.30 -3.10
C LEU A 50 28.48 -27.28 -2.71
N ALA A 51 28.14 -28.36 -1.99
CA ALA A 51 29.11 -29.42 -1.67
C ALA A 51 29.51 -30.24 -2.91
N LEU A 52 28.64 -30.35 -3.92
CA LEU A 52 28.94 -31.00 -5.20
C LEU A 52 29.76 -30.08 -6.11
N GLN A 53 29.42 -28.79 -6.15
CA GLN A 53 30.12 -27.78 -6.96
C GLN A 53 30.33 -26.48 -6.17
N PRO A 54 31.45 -26.36 -5.43
CA PRO A 54 31.77 -25.17 -4.65
C PRO A 54 31.87 -23.92 -5.54
N GLY A 55 31.20 -22.84 -5.13
CA GLY A 55 31.26 -21.55 -5.84
C GLY A 55 30.45 -21.47 -7.14
N HIS A 56 29.66 -22.51 -7.49
CA HIS A 56 28.82 -22.45 -8.69
C HIS A 56 27.79 -21.31 -8.59
N PRO A 57 27.70 -20.39 -9.58
CA PRO A 57 26.90 -19.16 -9.46
C PRO A 57 25.41 -19.40 -9.16
N GLU A 58 24.79 -20.40 -9.80
CA GLU A 58 23.38 -20.77 -9.55
C GLU A 58 23.12 -21.25 -8.12
N ALA A 59 24.09 -21.91 -7.49
CA ALA A 59 23.96 -22.42 -6.13
C ALA A 59 24.19 -21.28 -5.12
N VAL A 60 25.17 -20.41 -5.38
CA VAL A 60 25.42 -19.19 -4.60
C VAL A 60 24.20 -18.25 -4.64
N ALA A 61 23.61 -18.05 -5.82
CA ALA A 61 22.41 -17.23 -5.98
C ALA A 61 21.21 -17.78 -5.18
N ARG A 62 20.99 -19.10 -5.21
CA ARG A 62 19.93 -19.73 -4.40
C ARG A 62 20.22 -19.66 -2.90
N LEU A 63 21.48 -19.71 -2.47
CA LEU A 63 21.83 -19.45 -1.08
C LEU A 63 21.49 -18.00 -0.69
N GLY A 64 21.75 -17.05 -1.59
CA GLY A 64 21.31 -15.67 -1.42
C GLY A 64 19.79 -15.55 -1.26
N ARG A 65 18.99 -16.28 -2.06
CA ARG A 65 17.53 -16.35 -1.90
C ARG A 65 17.09 -16.98 -0.58
N VAL A 66 17.80 -18.00 -0.10
CA VAL A 66 17.56 -18.58 1.24
C VAL A 66 17.77 -17.51 2.31
N ARG A 67 18.88 -16.76 2.26
CA ARG A 67 19.16 -15.67 3.22
C ARG A 67 18.10 -14.58 3.13
N TRP A 68 17.66 -14.25 1.93
CA TRP A 68 16.58 -13.29 1.71
C TRP A 68 15.28 -13.75 2.37
N ALA A 69 14.87 -15.00 2.18
CA ALA A 69 13.70 -15.58 2.84
C ALA A 69 13.84 -15.63 4.38
N GLN A 70 15.06 -15.74 4.90
CA GLN A 70 15.39 -15.65 6.32
C GLN A 70 15.44 -14.20 6.86
N GLN A 71 15.10 -13.18 6.04
CA GLN A 71 15.21 -11.77 6.38
C GLN A 71 16.65 -11.29 6.66
N ARG A 72 17.65 -12.05 6.20
CA ARG A 72 19.08 -11.70 6.28
C ARG A 72 19.50 -10.94 5.03
N HIS A 73 18.91 -9.76 4.84
CA HIS A 73 18.97 -9.02 3.57
C HIS A 73 20.38 -8.61 3.15
N ALA A 74 21.24 -8.20 4.10
CA ALA A 74 22.64 -7.85 3.79
C ALA A 74 23.44 -9.06 3.28
N ASP A 75 23.29 -10.22 3.92
CA ASP A 75 23.94 -11.47 3.50
C ASP A 75 23.40 -11.93 2.14
N ALA A 76 22.10 -11.78 1.91
CA ALA A 76 21.47 -12.09 0.64
C ALA A 76 22.05 -11.23 -0.50
N ALA A 77 22.15 -9.91 -0.28
CA ALA A 77 22.73 -8.98 -1.24
C ALA A 77 24.18 -9.32 -1.55
N ALA A 78 25.00 -9.65 -0.53
CA ALA A 78 26.41 -10.03 -0.73
C ALA A 78 26.56 -11.31 -1.58
N LEU A 79 25.77 -12.35 -1.29
CA LEU A 79 25.80 -13.61 -2.05
C LEU A 79 25.28 -13.43 -3.48
N LEU A 80 24.20 -12.67 -3.65
CA LEU A 80 23.65 -12.40 -4.98
C LEU A 80 24.56 -11.49 -5.79
N GLN A 81 25.29 -10.57 -5.16
CA GLN A 81 26.31 -9.77 -5.81
C GLN A 81 27.45 -10.67 -6.30
N GLN A 82 27.97 -11.57 -5.44
CA GLN A 82 28.99 -12.54 -5.83
C GLN A 82 28.53 -13.40 -7.02
N ALA A 83 27.30 -13.92 -7.00
CA ALA A 83 26.76 -14.68 -8.13
C ALA A 83 26.63 -13.81 -9.39
N SER A 84 26.17 -12.57 -9.24
CA SER A 84 26.00 -11.60 -10.33
C SER A 84 27.32 -11.21 -11.00
N ASP A 85 28.42 -11.15 -10.23
CA ASP A 85 29.76 -10.86 -10.74
C ASP A 85 30.34 -12.03 -11.55
N LEU A 86 30.03 -13.27 -11.15
CA LEU A 86 30.46 -14.48 -11.86
C LEU A 86 29.69 -14.70 -13.17
N VAL A 87 28.41 -14.34 -13.22
CA VAL A 87 27.55 -14.47 -14.41
C VAL A 87 26.78 -13.17 -14.71
N PRO A 88 27.47 -12.14 -15.21
CA PRO A 88 26.88 -10.81 -15.41
C PRO A 88 25.75 -10.78 -16.44
N GLN A 89 25.64 -11.79 -17.30
CA GLN A 89 24.63 -11.90 -18.34
C GLN A 89 23.38 -12.68 -17.91
N HIS A 90 23.27 -13.11 -16.65
CA HIS A 90 22.10 -13.87 -16.18
C HIS A 90 20.99 -12.93 -15.66
N PRO A 91 19.82 -12.81 -16.34
CA PRO A 91 18.76 -11.88 -15.96
C PRO A 91 18.10 -12.22 -14.61
N GLY A 92 17.84 -13.51 -14.35
CA GLY A 92 17.22 -13.94 -13.08
C GLY A 92 18.04 -13.60 -11.83
N ILE A 93 19.36 -13.79 -11.86
CA ILE A 93 20.27 -13.40 -10.78
C ILE A 93 20.30 -11.88 -10.60
N ALA A 94 20.32 -11.10 -11.69
CA ALA A 94 20.24 -9.64 -11.60
C ALA A 94 18.92 -9.15 -10.96
N LEU A 95 17.80 -9.78 -11.32
CA LEU A 95 16.50 -9.51 -10.72
C LEU A 95 16.48 -9.85 -9.22
N TRP A 96 16.97 -11.03 -8.83
CA TRP A 96 17.04 -11.42 -7.42
C TRP A 96 17.96 -10.52 -6.60
N LEU A 97 19.09 -10.10 -7.19
CA LEU A 97 19.98 -9.10 -6.59
C LEU A 97 19.23 -7.78 -6.35
N GLY A 98 18.42 -7.33 -7.32
CA GLY A 98 17.56 -6.16 -7.16
C GLY A 98 16.66 -6.24 -5.93
N HIS A 99 15.91 -7.34 -5.76
CA HIS A 99 15.05 -7.54 -4.58
C HIS A 99 15.86 -7.54 -3.28
N ALA A 100 17.01 -8.23 -3.25
CA ALA A 100 17.84 -8.29 -2.04
C ALA A 100 18.43 -6.93 -1.66
N LEU A 101 18.85 -6.13 -2.65
CA LEU A 101 19.37 -4.77 -2.45
C LEU A 101 18.26 -3.81 -2.00
N GLU A 102 17.05 -3.95 -2.53
CA GLU A 102 15.87 -3.20 -2.12
C GLU A 102 15.60 -3.40 -0.62
N ASP A 103 15.50 -4.66 -0.17
CA ASP A 103 15.24 -4.97 1.25
C ASP A 103 16.45 -4.67 2.15
N ALA A 104 17.67 -4.68 1.60
CA ALA A 104 18.88 -4.21 2.27
C ALA A 104 18.99 -2.68 2.31
N SER A 105 17.97 -1.94 1.85
CA SER A 105 17.93 -0.47 1.79
C SER A 105 19.03 0.17 0.93
N GLN A 106 19.56 -0.56 -0.05
CA GLN A 106 20.55 -0.07 -1.02
C GLN A 106 19.87 0.40 -2.31
N ALA A 107 19.13 1.52 -2.20
CA ALA A 107 18.09 1.84 -3.18
C ALA A 107 18.59 2.09 -4.62
N GLU A 108 19.71 2.82 -4.78
CA GLU A 108 20.30 3.08 -6.10
C GLU A 108 20.93 1.83 -6.72
N ALA A 109 21.56 0.97 -5.90
CA ALA A 109 22.12 -0.30 -6.37
C ALA A 109 21.01 -1.26 -6.83
N ALA A 110 19.87 -1.30 -6.13
CA ALA A 110 18.70 -2.07 -6.56
C ALA A 110 18.20 -1.61 -7.93
N ALA A 111 18.13 -0.29 -8.16
CA ALA A 111 17.73 0.27 -9.46
C ALA A 111 18.69 -0.13 -10.59
N ALA A 112 20.00 -0.13 -10.32
CA ALA A 112 21.00 -0.59 -11.28
C ALA A 112 20.83 -2.08 -11.60
N ALA A 113 20.56 -2.92 -10.60
CA ALA A 113 20.31 -4.34 -10.79
C ALA A 113 19.03 -4.63 -11.60
N TYR A 114 17.92 -3.95 -11.30
CA TYR A 114 16.68 -4.04 -12.08
C TYR A 114 16.87 -3.52 -13.51
N THR A 115 17.62 -2.43 -13.69
CA THR A 115 17.94 -1.89 -15.02
C THR A 115 18.73 -2.91 -15.83
N ARG A 116 19.74 -3.56 -15.23
CA ARG A 116 20.50 -4.63 -15.90
C ARG A 116 19.60 -5.83 -16.24
N ALA A 117 18.73 -6.25 -15.32
CA ALA A 117 17.80 -7.35 -15.56
C ALA A 117 16.88 -7.04 -16.78
N HIS A 118 16.39 -5.81 -16.88
CA HIS A 118 15.55 -5.38 -18.00
C HIS A 118 16.34 -5.29 -19.32
N GLN A 119 17.58 -4.81 -19.29
CA GLN A 119 18.44 -4.79 -20.49
C GLN A 119 18.75 -6.20 -21.03
N LEU A 120 18.91 -7.18 -20.13
CA LEU A 120 19.16 -8.57 -20.50
C LEU A 120 17.92 -9.29 -21.02
N LEU A 121 16.72 -8.88 -20.57
CA LEU A 121 15.45 -9.49 -20.95
C LEU A 121 14.34 -8.41 -21.09
N PRO A 122 14.40 -7.59 -22.15
CA PRO A 122 13.56 -6.39 -22.28
C PRO A 122 12.08 -6.70 -22.44
N ASP A 123 11.73 -7.84 -23.01
CA ASP A 123 10.34 -8.23 -23.28
C ASP A 123 9.64 -8.84 -22.06
N GLU A 124 10.35 -9.10 -20.95
CA GLU A 124 9.78 -9.78 -19.78
C GLU A 124 8.96 -8.82 -18.90
N PRO A 125 7.62 -8.95 -18.85
CA PRO A 125 6.77 -7.93 -18.23
C PRO A 125 6.95 -7.80 -16.72
N TYR A 126 7.30 -8.89 -16.03
CA TYR A 126 7.57 -8.87 -14.59
C TYR A 126 8.75 -7.93 -14.28
N ILE A 127 9.84 -8.04 -15.05
CA ILE A 127 11.04 -7.23 -14.86
C ILE A 127 10.74 -5.75 -15.16
N ALA A 128 10.02 -5.48 -16.25
CA ALA A 128 9.61 -4.12 -16.61
C ALA A 128 8.74 -3.47 -15.51
N ALA A 129 7.80 -4.21 -14.93
CA ALA A 129 6.95 -3.73 -13.84
C ALA A 129 7.73 -3.44 -12.56
N GLN A 130 8.69 -4.29 -12.18
CA GLN A 130 9.56 -4.04 -11.03
C GLN A 130 10.43 -2.81 -11.24
N LEU A 131 11.06 -2.68 -12.42
CA LEU A 131 11.87 -1.52 -12.76
C LEU A 131 11.04 -0.22 -12.76
N LEU A 132 9.83 -0.24 -13.33
CA LEU A 132 8.93 0.92 -13.35
C LEU A 132 8.56 1.38 -11.94
N ASN A 133 8.10 0.45 -11.09
CA ASN A 133 7.76 0.73 -9.70
C ASN A 133 8.96 1.33 -8.94
N TRP A 134 10.15 0.75 -9.11
CA TRP A 134 11.35 1.23 -8.43
C TRP A 134 11.81 2.60 -8.95
N ARG A 135 11.75 2.85 -10.26
CA ARG A 135 12.03 4.15 -10.87
C ARG A 135 11.08 5.23 -10.33
N ARG A 136 9.78 4.95 -10.20
CA ARG A 136 8.82 5.87 -9.57
C ARG A 136 9.17 6.18 -8.12
N ARG A 137 9.56 5.16 -7.33
CA ARG A 137 9.99 5.35 -5.93
C ARG A 137 11.22 6.23 -5.80
N LEU A 138 12.14 6.15 -6.75
CA LEU A 138 13.36 6.96 -6.78
C LEU A 138 13.18 8.32 -7.44
N CYS A 139 11.97 8.67 -7.90
CA CYS A 139 11.71 9.83 -8.75
C CYS A 139 12.64 9.87 -9.98
N ASP A 140 12.99 8.69 -10.51
CA ASP A 140 13.76 8.54 -11.73
C ASP A 140 12.80 8.38 -12.91
N TRP A 141 12.66 9.43 -13.72
CA TRP A 141 11.69 9.46 -14.81
C TRP A 141 12.31 9.18 -16.18
N ARG A 142 13.51 8.60 -16.23
CA ARG A 142 14.10 8.13 -17.49
C ARG A 142 13.23 7.02 -18.07
N GLU A 143 12.88 7.16 -19.36
CA GLU A 143 12.11 6.17 -20.14
C GLU A 143 10.79 5.73 -19.49
N LEU A 144 10.23 6.58 -18.61
CA LEU A 144 9.10 6.22 -17.76
C LEU A 144 7.85 5.89 -18.60
N ASP A 145 7.61 6.65 -19.66
CA ASP A 145 6.45 6.45 -20.55
C ASP A 145 6.55 5.14 -21.33
N ALA A 146 7.75 4.75 -21.78
CA ALA A 146 7.97 3.49 -22.48
C ALA A 146 7.72 2.29 -21.56
N LEU A 147 8.26 2.33 -20.34
CA LEU A 147 8.01 1.30 -19.32
C LEU A 147 6.52 1.24 -18.93
N ALA A 148 5.88 2.39 -18.72
CA ALA A 148 4.45 2.47 -18.41
C ALA A 148 3.59 1.86 -19.54
N ALA A 149 3.90 2.16 -20.81
CA ALA A 149 3.21 1.57 -21.95
C ALA A 149 3.39 0.05 -22.01
N GLN A 150 4.60 -0.46 -21.76
CA GLN A 150 4.87 -1.89 -21.71
C GLN A 150 4.06 -2.58 -20.60
N VAL A 151 4.06 -2.01 -19.39
CA VAL A 151 3.32 -2.57 -18.24
C VAL A 151 1.81 -2.57 -18.49
N ARG A 152 1.25 -1.48 -19.04
CA ARG A 152 -0.17 -1.41 -19.42
C ARG A 152 -0.52 -2.40 -20.53
N SER A 153 0.35 -2.57 -21.52
CA SER A 153 0.18 -3.57 -22.58
C SER A 153 0.17 -4.99 -22.02
N ALA A 154 1.06 -5.31 -21.08
CA ALA A 154 1.08 -6.60 -20.40
C ALA A 154 -0.22 -6.88 -19.63
N VAL A 155 -0.78 -5.87 -18.95
CA VAL A 155 -2.10 -5.97 -18.31
C VAL A 155 -3.19 -6.25 -19.34
N ALA A 156 -3.21 -5.53 -20.47
CA ALA A 156 -4.18 -5.73 -21.54
C ALA A 156 -4.11 -7.13 -22.17
N GLN A 157 -2.91 -7.72 -22.22
CA GLN A 157 -2.66 -9.08 -22.71
C GLN A 157 -2.96 -10.17 -21.68
N GLY A 158 -3.37 -9.81 -20.45
CA GLY A 158 -3.69 -10.77 -19.39
C GLY A 158 -2.45 -11.39 -18.71
N ALA A 159 -1.31 -10.70 -18.72
CA ALA A 159 -0.14 -11.14 -17.96
C ALA A 159 -0.36 -10.93 -16.45
N ALA A 160 -0.35 -12.02 -15.68
CA ALA A 160 -0.49 -11.99 -14.21
C ALA A 160 0.78 -11.50 -13.46
N ALA A 161 1.69 -10.84 -14.19
CA ALA A 161 3.02 -10.43 -13.70
C ALA A 161 3.03 -9.03 -13.06
N VAL A 162 2.01 -8.21 -13.30
CA VAL A 162 1.94 -6.84 -12.79
C VAL A 162 1.18 -6.84 -11.47
N GLU A 163 1.80 -6.28 -10.42
CA GLU A 163 1.18 -6.20 -9.11
C GLU A 163 0.14 -5.06 -9.05
N PRO A 164 -1.13 -5.32 -8.66
CA PRO A 164 -2.20 -4.33 -8.74
C PRO A 164 -1.99 -3.08 -7.87
N PHE A 165 -1.20 -3.16 -6.80
CA PHE A 165 -0.85 -1.99 -5.99
C PHE A 165 0.13 -1.05 -6.69
N ALA A 166 1.15 -1.61 -7.36
CA ALA A 166 2.09 -0.80 -8.14
C ALA A 166 1.38 -0.13 -9.33
N PHE A 167 0.40 -0.82 -9.92
CA PHE A 167 -0.37 -0.30 -11.05
C PHE A 167 -1.24 0.93 -10.71
N LEU A 168 -1.52 1.19 -9.43
CA LEU A 168 -2.24 2.41 -9.00
C LEU A 168 -1.44 3.70 -9.26
N SER A 169 -0.12 3.61 -9.44
CA SER A 169 0.71 4.77 -9.79
C SER A 169 0.62 5.16 -11.28
N GLU A 170 0.04 4.30 -12.12
CA GLU A 170 -0.12 4.55 -13.54
C GLU A 170 -1.35 5.42 -13.80
N ASP A 171 -1.27 6.28 -14.83
CA ASP A 171 -2.43 7.00 -15.36
C ASP A 171 -3.24 6.06 -16.24
N ALA A 172 -3.89 5.11 -15.58
CA ALA A 172 -4.68 4.04 -16.16
C ALA A 172 -6.13 4.15 -15.69
N SER A 173 -7.05 3.77 -16.56
CA SER A 173 -8.49 3.78 -16.28
C SER A 173 -8.88 2.77 -15.19
N ALA A 174 -10.05 2.95 -14.57
CA ALA A 174 -10.60 1.97 -13.63
C ALA A 174 -10.81 0.59 -14.29
N ALA A 175 -11.08 0.55 -15.60
CA ALA A 175 -11.17 -0.69 -16.37
C ALA A 175 -9.82 -1.43 -16.46
N GLU A 176 -8.73 -0.72 -16.71
CA GLU A 176 -7.38 -1.28 -16.69
C GLU A 176 -6.99 -1.77 -15.29
N GLN A 177 -7.35 -1.02 -14.24
CA GLN A 177 -7.13 -1.44 -12.85
C GLN A 177 -7.88 -2.75 -12.52
N LEU A 178 -9.14 -2.87 -12.95
CA LEU A 178 -9.90 -4.12 -12.83
C LEU A 178 -9.25 -5.27 -13.60
N ALA A 179 -8.79 -5.03 -14.83
CA ALA A 179 -8.13 -6.07 -15.63
C ALA A 179 -6.85 -6.59 -14.95
N CYS A 180 -6.01 -5.68 -14.42
CA CYS A 180 -4.82 -6.02 -13.67
C CYS A 180 -5.16 -6.86 -12.42
N ALA A 181 -6.06 -6.34 -11.57
CA ALA A 181 -6.44 -6.99 -10.32
C ALA A 181 -7.09 -8.36 -10.55
N ARG A 182 -8.01 -8.46 -11.52
CA ARG A 182 -8.71 -9.71 -11.85
C ARG A 182 -7.75 -10.79 -12.35
N THR A 183 -6.83 -10.44 -13.23
CA THR A 183 -5.85 -11.38 -13.79
C THR A 183 -4.96 -11.93 -12.68
N ARG A 184 -4.44 -11.05 -11.80
CA ARG A 184 -3.65 -11.45 -10.64
C ARG A 184 -4.45 -12.36 -9.69
N ALA A 185 -5.70 -12.01 -9.41
CA ALA A 185 -6.56 -12.81 -8.54
C ALA A 185 -6.87 -14.19 -9.12
N GLN A 186 -7.13 -14.29 -10.42
CA GLN A 186 -7.39 -15.57 -11.08
C GLN A 186 -6.19 -16.50 -11.01
N ALA A 187 -4.97 -15.98 -11.17
CA ALA A 187 -3.75 -16.76 -11.01
C ALA A 187 -3.62 -17.34 -9.58
N VAL A 188 -3.94 -16.55 -8.55
CA VAL A 188 -3.95 -17.03 -7.15
C VAL A 188 -5.06 -18.06 -6.92
N ALA A 189 -6.27 -17.82 -7.41
CA ALA A 189 -7.40 -18.74 -7.27
C ALA A 189 -7.11 -20.11 -7.89
N ALA A 190 -6.43 -20.15 -9.04
CA ALA A 190 -6.14 -21.38 -9.76
C ALA A 190 -5.21 -22.33 -8.98
N MET A 191 -4.41 -21.82 -8.04
CA MET A 191 -3.46 -22.60 -7.25
C MET A 191 -4.04 -23.15 -5.94
N LEU A 192 -5.24 -22.72 -5.55
CA LEU A 192 -5.79 -22.98 -4.21
C LEU A 192 -7.15 -23.67 -4.28
N ARG A 193 -7.39 -24.55 -3.31
CA ARG A 193 -8.72 -25.11 -3.06
C ARG A 193 -9.32 -24.44 -1.83
N PRO A 194 -10.46 -23.75 -1.95
CA PRO A 194 -11.12 -23.14 -0.80
C PRO A 194 -11.44 -24.17 0.30
N LEU A 195 -11.49 -23.70 1.54
CA LEU A 195 -12.05 -24.48 2.65
C LEU A 195 -13.53 -24.81 2.37
N PRO A 196 -14.11 -25.85 2.98
CA PRO A 196 -15.54 -26.11 2.90
C PRO A 196 -16.34 -24.83 3.23
N PRO A 197 -17.39 -24.50 2.45
CA PRO A 197 -18.22 -23.33 2.72
C PRO A 197 -18.77 -23.34 4.15
N THR A 198 -18.87 -22.15 4.73
CA THR A 198 -19.55 -21.92 6.01
C THR A 198 -20.68 -20.92 5.80
N ALA A 199 -21.62 -20.86 6.75
CA ALA A 199 -22.76 -19.95 6.70
C ALA A 199 -22.60 -18.80 7.71
N MET A 200 -23.30 -17.70 7.45
CA MET A 200 -23.57 -16.63 8.42
C MET A 200 -24.25 -17.24 9.66
N ARG A 201 -23.87 -16.79 10.86
CA ARG A 201 -24.60 -17.20 12.07
C ARG A 201 -26.05 -16.72 12.02
N SER A 202 -26.97 -17.53 12.54
CA SER A 202 -28.38 -17.12 12.64
C SER A 202 -28.61 -16.20 13.83
N GLN A 203 -28.10 -16.55 15.02
CA GLN A 203 -28.31 -15.80 16.26
C GLN A 203 -26.98 -15.50 16.97
N GLY A 204 -27.00 -14.57 17.91
CA GLY A 204 -25.84 -14.22 18.73
C GLY A 204 -24.99 -13.09 18.14
N GLY A 205 -24.02 -12.60 18.92
CA GLY A 205 -23.27 -11.39 18.61
C GLY A 205 -22.43 -11.56 17.36
N LEU A 206 -22.53 -10.64 16.40
CA LEU A 206 -21.86 -10.74 15.10
C LEU A 206 -20.32 -10.62 15.25
N ARG A 207 -19.54 -11.52 14.64
CA ARG A 207 -18.07 -11.50 14.68
C ARG A 207 -17.49 -10.90 13.40
N LEU A 208 -16.83 -9.76 13.56
CA LEU A 208 -16.15 -9.03 12.50
C LEU A 208 -14.65 -9.26 12.64
N GLY A 209 -14.04 -9.82 11.60
CA GLY A 209 -12.60 -10.06 11.53
C GLY A 209 -11.93 -9.08 10.59
N PHE A 210 -10.75 -8.58 10.94
CA PHE A 210 -9.97 -7.68 10.09
C PHE A 210 -8.56 -8.21 9.96
N VAL A 211 -8.08 -8.45 8.74
CA VAL A 211 -6.73 -8.99 8.49
C VAL A 211 -5.81 -7.86 8.03
N SER A 212 -4.71 -7.63 8.73
CA SER A 212 -3.73 -6.63 8.34
C SER A 212 -2.31 -6.91 8.84
N ASN A 213 -1.32 -6.43 8.08
CA ASN A 213 0.06 -6.25 8.57
C ASN A 213 0.26 -4.84 9.17
N GLY A 214 -0.76 -3.98 9.09
CA GLY A 214 -0.69 -2.58 9.49
C GLY A 214 -1.23 -2.28 10.88
N PHE A 215 -1.46 -3.29 11.74
CA PHE A 215 -1.90 -3.08 13.12
C PHE A 215 -0.71 -2.67 14.01
N GLY A 216 -0.35 -1.38 13.93
CA GLY A 216 0.78 -0.75 14.61
C GLY A 216 0.99 0.69 14.12
N ALA A 217 2.21 1.20 14.15
CA ALA A 217 2.62 2.49 13.62
C ALA A 217 2.67 2.52 12.07
N HIS A 218 1.52 2.22 11.46
CA HIS A 218 1.29 2.10 10.03
C HIS A 218 -0.06 2.76 9.69
N PRO A 219 -0.26 3.28 8.46
CA PRO A 219 -1.52 3.87 8.01
C PRO A 219 -2.79 3.15 8.46
N THR A 220 -2.90 1.83 8.26
CA THR A 220 -4.09 1.06 8.66
C THR A 220 -4.40 1.18 10.15
N GLY A 221 -3.43 0.97 11.03
CA GLY A 221 -3.63 1.08 12.47
C GLY A 221 -3.98 2.51 12.89
N LEU A 222 -3.26 3.50 12.33
CA LEU A 222 -3.50 4.92 12.58
C LEU A 222 -4.90 5.38 12.12
N LEU A 223 -5.43 4.84 11.04
CA LEU A 223 -6.76 5.23 10.57
C LEU A 223 -7.89 4.56 11.37
N THR A 224 -7.66 3.35 11.90
CA THR A 224 -8.73 2.50 12.44
C THR A 224 -8.81 2.46 13.97
N VAL A 225 -7.75 2.86 14.69
CA VAL A 225 -7.69 2.68 16.15
C VAL A 225 -8.86 3.34 16.89
N ALA A 226 -9.17 4.61 16.60
CA ALA A 226 -10.26 5.33 17.26
C ALA A 226 -11.64 4.78 16.87
N LEU A 227 -11.79 4.27 15.64
CA LEU A 227 -13.01 3.59 15.23
C LEU A 227 -13.23 2.31 16.03
N PHE A 228 -12.20 1.48 16.22
CA PHE A 228 -12.35 0.26 17.02
C PHE A 228 -12.63 0.57 18.50
N GLU A 229 -12.02 1.61 19.06
CA GLU A 229 -12.33 2.11 20.40
C GLU A 229 -13.80 2.57 20.50
N ALA A 230 -14.30 3.31 19.50
CA ALA A 230 -15.69 3.74 19.43
C ALA A 230 -16.65 2.56 19.30
N LEU A 231 -16.39 1.62 18.39
CA LEU A 231 -17.20 0.40 18.21
C LEU A 231 -17.26 -0.43 19.50
N LYS A 232 -16.15 -0.62 20.21
CA LYS A 232 -16.14 -1.35 21.49
C LYS A 232 -17.06 -0.70 22.53
N ARG A 233 -17.07 0.63 22.62
CA ARG A 233 -17.91 1.36 23.59
C ARG A 233 -19.38 1.38 23.19
N ARG A 234 -19.67 1.58 21.91
CA ARG A 234 -21.03 1.89 21.40
C ARG A 234 -21.79 0.67 20.92
N GLN A 235 -21.08 -0.35 20.45
CA GLN A 235 -21.64 -1.49 19.74
C GLN A 235 -21.21 -2.82 20.42
N PRO A 236 -21.52 -3.03 21.72
CA PRO A 236 -21.04 -4.19 22.48
C PRO A 236 -21.56 -5.54 21.95
N ALA A 237 -22.59 -5.54 21.11
CA ALA A 237 -23.09 -6.72 20.41
C ALA A 237 -22.16 -7.21 19.28
N LEU A 238 -21.27 -6.34 18.78
CA LEU A 238 -20.28 -6.67 17.77
C LEU A 238 -18.99 -7.16 18.44
N GLN A 239 -18.51 -8.32 18.01
CA GLN A 239 -17.25 -8.91 18.45
C GLN A 239 -16.17 -8.59 17.42
N LEU A 240 -15.20 -7.76 17.81
CA LEU A 240 -14.13 -7.28 16.93
C LEU A 240 -12.89 -8.17 17.08
N HIS A 241 -12.45 -8.76 15.98
CA HIS A 241 -11.27 -9.63 15.90
C HIS A 241 -10.24 -9.05 14.93
N LEU A 242 -9.02 -8.80 15.39
CA LEU A 242 -7.91 -8.39 14.51
C LEU A 242 -6.97 -9.56 14.28
N PHE A 243 -6.65 -9.88 13.04
CA PHE A 243 -5.66 -10.90 12.67
C PHE A 243 -4.40 -10.19 12.17
N ALA A 244 -3.44 -10.01 13.09
CA ALA A 244 -2.19 -9.32 12.82
C ALA A 244 -1.20 -10.26 12.12
N THR A 245 -0.80 -9.89 10.90
CA THR A 245 0.23 -10.60 10.12
C THR A 245 1.61 -9.96 10.25
N SER A 246 1.80 -9.10 11.26
CA SER A 246 3.03 -8.44 11.61
C SER A 246 3.27 -8.51 13.12
N HIS A 247 4.55 -8.60 13.47
CA HIS A 247 5.02 -8.63 14.85
C HIS A 247 4.58 -7.36 15.60
N ASP A 248 4.47 -7.47 16.91
CA ASP A 248 4.22 -6.32 17.77
C ASP A 248 5.41 -5.32 17.68
N ASP A 249 5.12 -4.14 17.13
CA ASP A 249 6.10 -3.05 16.97
C ASP A 249 6.26 -2.19 18.24
N ARG A 250 5.56 -2.55 19.32
CA ARG A 250 5.51 -1.86 20.61
C ARG A 250 5.02 -0.41 20.51
N SER A 251 4.32 -0.07 19.45
CA SER A 251 3.68 1.23 19.31
C SER A 251 2.46 1.36 20.23
N GLU A 252 2.15 2.59 20.63
CA GLU A 252 0.92 2.90 21.35
C GLU A 252 -0.33 2.45 20.56
N ILE A 253 -0.28 2.57 19.23
CA ILE A 253 -1.36 2.14 18.34
C ILE A 253 -1.61 0.63 18.45
N ARG A 254 -0.56 -0.21 18.43
CA ARG A 254 -0.69 -1.67 18.61
C ARG A 254 -1.31 -2.01 19.97
N ALA A 255 -0.89 -1.32 21.03
CA ALA A 255 -1.46 -1.51 22.36
C ALA A 255 -2.94 -1.11 22.44
N ARG A 256 -3.33 0.05 21.90
CA ARG A 256 -4.72 0.54 21.84
C ARG A 256 -5.62 -0.41 21.05
N LEU A 257 -5.14 -0.88 19.88
CA LEU A 257 -5.85 -1.87 19.06
C LEU A 257 -6.10 -3.18 19.84
N ALA A 258 -5.09 -3.70 20.53
CA ALA A 258 -5.21 -4.91 21.35
C ALA A 258 -6.15 -4.72 22.55
N GLN A 259 -6.24 -3.51 23.12
CA GLN A 259 -7.21 -3.20 24.18
C GLN A 259 -8.63 -3.06 23.65
N ALA A 260 -8.81 -2.52 22.45
CA ALA A 260 -10.12 -2.28 21.83
C ALA A 260 -10.74 -3.52 21.18
N THR A 261 -9.97 -4.59 20.95
CA THR A 261 -10.40 -5.75 20.16
C THR A 261 -9.83 -7.05 20.73
N THR A 262 -10.24 -8.19 20.18
CA THR A 262 -9.51 -9.44 20.35
C THR A 262 -8.45 -9.53 19.25
N LEU A 263 -7.19 -9.29 19.58
CA LEU A 263 -6.07 -9.35 18.63
C LEU A 263 -5.41 -10.73 18.61
N HIS A 264 -5.39 -11.35 17.44
CA HIS A 264 -4.78 -12.63 17.13
C HIS A 264 -3.45 -12.40 16.41
N ASP A 265 -2.33 -12.84 16.99
CA ASP A 265 -1.05 -12.86 16.29
C ASP A 265 -0.98 -14.10 15.39
N VAL A 266 -1.00 -13.88 14.08
CA VAL A 266 -0.90 -14.92 13.04
C VAL A 266 0.36 -14.75 12.20
N THR A 267 1.34 -14.00 12.70
CA THR A 267 2.52 -13.58 11.94
C THR A 267 3.35 -14.78 11.47
N ALA A 268 3.60 -15.74 12.36
CA ALA A 268 4.38 -16.94 12.07
C ALA A 268 3.59 -18.04 11.33
N LEU A 269 2.27 -17.88 11.18
CA LEU A 269 1.43 -18.87 10.51
C LEU A 269 1.48 -18.71 8.99
N GLY A 270 1.57 -19.83 8.28
CA GLY A 270 1.36 -19.88 6.84
C GLY A 270 -0.11 -19.68 6.45
N HIS A 271 -0.38 -19.44 5.16
CA HIS A 271 -1.71 -19.03 4.67
C HIS A 271 -2.86 -19.95 5.11
N LEU A 272 -2.69 -21.27 4.98
CA LEU A 272 -3.70 -22.25 5.38
C LEU A 272 -3.96 -22.25 6.88
N ALA A 273 -2.90 -22.17 7.70
CA ALA A 273 -3.04 -22.13 9.15
C ALA A 273 -3.71 -20.82 9.61
N THR A 274 -3.39 -19.70 8.98
CA THR A 274 -4.09 -18.43 9.22
C THR A 274 -5.59 -18.54 8.86
N ALA A 275 -5.92 -19.10 7.69
CA ALA A 275 -7.31 -19.27 7.26
C ALA A 275 -8.09 -20.21 8.20
N GLN A 276 -7.47 -21.31 8.64
CA GLN A 276 -8.08 -22.22 9.60
C GLN A 276 -8.29 -21.53 10.96
N HIS A 277 -7.33 -20.75 11.45
CA HIS A 277 -7.48 -19.99 12.69
C HIS A 277 -8.66 -19.01 12.60
N ILE A 278 -8.81 -18.28 11.49
CA ILE A 278 -9.97 -17.41 11.24
C ILE A 278 -11.29 -18.21 11.25
N ARG A 279 -11.31 -19.38 10.60
CA ARG A 279 -12.48 -20.27 10.58
C ARG A 279 -12.86 -20.73 11.98
N ASP A 280 -11.87 -21.11 12.79
CA ASP A 280 -12.07 -21.60 14.16
C ASP A 280 -12.59 -20.50 15.09
N GLN A 281 -12.27 -19.23 14.82
CA GLN A 281 -12.88 -18.08 15.49
C GLN A 281 -14.33 -17.81 15.04
N GLY A 282 -14.85 -18.52 14.03
CA GLY A 282 -16.22 -18.36 13.54
C GLY A 282 -16.54 -16.96 13.05
N ILE A 283 -15.61 -16.33 12.32
CA ILE A 283 -15.81 -14.97 11.78
C ILE A 283 -16.92 -14.97 10.73
N ASP A 284 -17.84 -14.03 10.82
CA ASP A 284 -18.96 -13.86 9.87
C ASP A 284 -18.61 -12.90 8.73
N LEU A 285 -18.05 -11.74 9.08
CA LEU A 285 -17.65 -10.69 8.15
C LEU A 285 -16.14 -10.51 8.24
N LEU A 286 -15.40 -10.90 7.20
CA LEU A 286 -13.95 -10.79 7.16
C LEU A 286 -13.49 -9.65 6.24
N PHE A 287 -12.85 -8.65 6.81
CA PHE A 287 -12.32 -7.50 6.09
C PHE A 287 -10.85 -7.69 5.71
N ASP A 288 -10.55 -7.47 4.44
CA ASP A 288 -9.19 -7.31 3.96
C ASP A 288 -8.75 -5.85 4.13
N LEU A 289 -7.92 -5.61 5.14
CA LEU A 289 -7.26 -4.32 5.39
C LEU A 289 -5.81 -4.34 4.92
N ARG A 290 -5.56 -4.98 3.77
CA ARG A 290 -4.30 -4.94 3.00
C ARG A 290 -4.55 -4.80 1.51
N GLY A 291 -5.52 -5.58 0.99
CA GLY A 291 -5.74 -5.80 -0.44
C GLY A 291 -4.45 -6.26 -1.13
N TRP A 292 -4.07 -5.58 -2.21
CA TRP A 292 -2.87 -5.90 -2.99
C TRP A 292 -1.56 -5.24 -2.50
N GLY A 293 -1.60 -4.54 -1.36
CA GLY A 293 -0.42 -3.87 -0.80
C GLY A 293 0.69 -4.82 -0.34
N GLY A 294 1.86 -4.25 -0.04
CA GLY A 294 3.03 -5.00 0.45
C GLY A 294 2.70 -5.85 1.69
N GLY A 295 3.16 -7.10 1.71
CA GLY A 295 2.87 -8.07 2.78
C GLY A 295 1.42 -8.57 2.80
N GLY A 296 0.65 -8.34 1.73
CA GLY A 296 -0.65 -8.98 1.50
C GLY A 296 -0.54 -10.51 1.57
N ARG A 297 -1.61 -11.16 2.05
CA ARG A 297 -1.77 -12.62 2.01
C ARG A 297 -3.11 -12.95 1.34
N PRO A 298 -3.27 -12.64 0.04
CA PRO A 298 -4.53 -12.85 -0.68
C PRO A 298 -4.98 -14.31 -0.65
N GLU A 299 -4.05 -15.26 -0.50
CA GLU A 299 -4.30 -16.69 -0.36
C GLU A 299 -5.17 -17.00 0.85
N VAL A 300 -5.03 -16.25 1.96
CA VAL A 300 -5.87 -16.42 3.15
C VAL A 300 -7.33 -16.16 2.82
N PHE A 301 -7.62 -15.15 1.99
CA PHE A 301 -8.97 -14.80 1.55
C PHE A 301 -9.45 -15.73 0.42
N ALA A 302 -8.58 -16.16 -0.47
CA ALA A 302 -8.89 -17.15 -1.51
C ALA A 302 -9.32 -18.51 -0.92
N LEU A 303 -8.82 -18.85 0.28
CA LEU A 303 -9.24 -20.03 1.03
C LEU A 303 -10.66 -19.90 1.65
N ARG A 304 -11.30 -18.74 1.55
CA ARG A 304 -12.69 -18.48 2.01
C ARG A 304 -12.97 -18.87 3.47
N PRO A 305 -12.17 -18.43 4.46
CA PRO A 305 -12.38 -18.80 5.86
C PRO A 305 -13.64 -18.19 6.51
N ALA A 306 -14.25 -17.16 5.93
CA ALA A 306 -15.50 -16.55 6.41
C ALA A 306 -16.61 -16.63 5.33
N PRO A 307 -17.90 -16.60 5.72
CA PRO A 307 -19.01 -16.65 4.77
C PRO A 307 -19.09 -15.41 3.89
N LEU A 308 -18.79 -14.22 4.44
CA LEU A 308 -18.67 -12.97 3.69
C LEU A 308 -17.30 -12.33 3.87
N GLN A 309 -16.73 -11.87 2.76
CA GLN A 309 -15.43 -11.20 2.72
C GLN A 309 -15.55 -9.83 2.07
N LEU A 310 -14.96 -8.81 2.69
CA LEU A 310 -15.08 -7.42 2.30
C LEU A 310 -13.70 -6.78 2.05
N ASN A 311 -13.57 -6.07 0.94
CA ASN A 311 -12.44 -5.19 0.66
C ASN A 311 -12.75 -3.79 1.23
N TRP A 312 -11.88 -3.26 2.09
CA TRP A 312 -12.08 -1.92 2.64
C TRP A 312 -10.76 -1.24 2.98
N LEU A 313 -10.73 0.07 2.79
CA LEU A 313 -9.75 1.03 3.31
C LEU A 313 -8.32 0.93 2.75
N ALA A 314 -7.66 -0.21 2.91
CA ALA A 314 -6.22 -0.32 2.71
C ALA A 314 -5.79 -0.33 1.25
N TYR A 315 -6.60 -0.90 0.36
CA TYR A 315 -6.36 -0.92 -1.07
C TYR A 315 -7.41 -0.04 -1.78
N PRO A 316 -7.01 1.08 -2.40
CA PRO A 316 -7.94 2.06 -2.98
C PRO A 316 -8.38 1.67 -4.40
N GLY A 317 -8.93 0.46 -4.56
CA GLY A 317 -9.36 -0.09 -5.84
C GLY A 317 -10.12 -1.42 -5.68
N THR A 318 -10.56 -2.00 -6.79
CA THR A 318 -11.16 -3.35 -6.80
C THR A 318 -10.11 -4.42 -6.53
N SER A 319 -10.44 -5.42 -5.70
CA SER A 319 -9.61 -6.61 -5.58
C SER A 319 -9.58 -7.42 -6.88
N GLY A 320 -10.56 -7.26 -7.76
CA GLY A 320 -10.75 -8.10 -8.96
C GLY A 320 -11.00 -9.58 -8.63
N ALA A 321 -11.12 -9.92 -7.35
CA ALA A 321 -10.98 -11.29 -6.88
C ALA A 321 -12.32 -12.03 -6.82
N PRO A 322 -12.38 -13.32 -7.22
CA PRO A 322 -13.60 -14.10 -7.15
C PRO A 322 -14.03 -14.44 -5.72
N TRP A 323 -13.12 -14.31 -4.74
CA TRP A 323 -13.37 -14.61 -3.33
C TRP A 323 -13.81 -13.40 -2.51
N MET A 324 -13.85 -12.20 -3.09
CA MET A 324 -14.26 -10.98 -2.39
C MET A 324 -15.71 -10.64 -2.75
N ASP A 325 -16.59 -10.56 -1.75
CA ASP A 325 -18.02 -10.42 -1.97
C ASP A 325 -18.42 -8.95 -2.11
N TYR A 326 -17.87 -8.10 -1.24
CA TYR A 326 -18.23 -6.68 -1.15
C TYR A 326 -16.99 -5.78 -1.11
N VAL A 327 -17.16 -4.53 -1.56
CA VAL A 327 -16.23 -3.43 -1.34
C VAL A 327 -16.95 -2.33 -0.57
N LEU A 328 -16.28 -1.74 0.42
CA LEU A 328 -16.83 -0.63 1.18
C LEU A 328 -16.18 0.70 0.74
N GLY A 329 -17.00 1.61 0.22
CA GLY A 329 -16.61 2.95 -0.19
C GLY A 329 -17.55 4.02 0.34
N ASP A 330 -17.63 5.13 -0.39
CA ASP A 330 -18.59 6.22 -0.17
C ASP A 330 -19.11 6.75 -1.50
N ALA A 331 -20.11 7.64 -1.46
CA ALA A 331 -20.76 8.16 -2.65
C ALA A 331 -19.85 9.02 -3.55
N PHE A 332 -18.78 9.60 -3.01
CA PHE A 332 -17.87 10.47 -3.75
C PHE A 332 -16.70 9.71 -4.36
N ALA A 333 -15.97 8.92 -3.56
CA ALA A 333 -14.80 8.16 -3.99
C ALA A 333 -15.20 6.97 -4.89
N LEU A 334 -16.36 6.38 -4.63
CA LEU A 334 -16.93 5.27 -5.39
C LEU A 334 -18.34 5.62 -5.88
N PRO A 335 -18.51 6.57 -6.82
CA PRO A 335 -19.82 6.95 -7.32
C PRO A 335 -20.43 5.84 -8.20
N PRO A 336 -21.75 5.90 -8.50
CA PRO A 336 -22.43 4.90 -9.33
C PRO A 336 -21.74 4.62 -10.67
N ALA A 337 -21.15 5.64 -11.30
CA ALA A 337 -20.43 5.51 -12.57
C ALA A 337 -19.20 4.57 -12.51
N LEU A 338 -18.58 4.42 -11.33
CA LEU A 338 -17.42 3.54 -11.13
C LEU A 338 -17.80 2.10 -10.76
N GLU A 339 -19.06 1.82 -10.38
CA GLU A 339 -19.46 0.49 -9.91
C GLU A 339 -19.19 -0.61 -10.94
N GLN A 340 -19.36 -0.30 -12.22
CA GLN A 340 -19.12 -1.25 -13.32
C GLN A 340 -17.66 -1.75 -13.39
N PHE A 341 -16.72 -1.02 -12.78
CA PHE A 341 -15.30 -1.38 -12.73
C PHE A 341 -14.90 -2.10 -11.44
N TYR A 342 -15.88 -2.46 -10.60
CA TYR A 342 -15.67 -3.26 -9.42
C TYR A 342 -16.24 -4.66 -9.61
N ARG A 343 -15.42 -5.66 -9.26
CA ARG A 343 -15.91 -7.04 -9.20
C ARG A 343 -16.84 -7.24 -8.00
N GLU A 344 -16.50 -6.63 -6.89
CA GLU A 344 -17.25 -6.74 -5.65
C GLU A 344 -18.59 -5.99 -5.75
N ARG A 345 -19.57 -6.42 -4.97
CA ARG A 345 -20.79 -5.61 -4.76
C ARG A 345 -20.44 -4.38 -3.93
N VAL A 346 -20.93 -3.23 -4.34
CA VAL A 346 -20.55 -1.96 -3.71
C VAL A 346 -21.46 -1.68 -2.50
N LEU A 347 -20.84 -1.46 -1.35
CA LEU A 347 -21.46 -0.91 -0.15
C LEU A 347 -20.91 0.50 0.09
N ARG A 348 -21.74 1.39 0.63
CA ARG A 348 -21.36 2.77 0.91
C ARG A 348 -21.68 3.15 2.34
N LEU A 349 -20.73 3.81 2.99
CA LEU A 349 -21.00 4.57 4.20
C LEU A 349 -21.73 5.88 3.85
N ASN A 350 -22.47 6.42 4.81
CA ASN A 350 -23.21 7.69 4.63
C ASN A 350 -22.28 8.91 4.57
N GLY A 351 -21.07 8.80 5.12
CA GLY A 351 -20.00 9.80 5.01
C GLY A 351 -18.79 9.25 4.26
N ALA A 352 -17.63 9.89 4.44
CA ALA A 352 -16.38 9.43 3.84
C ALA A 352 -16.06 7.99 4.26
N PHE A 353 -15.48 7.20 3.34
CA PHE A 353 -15.16 5.78 3.60
C PHE A 353 -14.05 5.58 4.63
N GLN A 354 -13.27 6.65 4.91
CA GLN A 354 -12.03 6.62 5.64
C GLN A 354 -12.22 7.12 7.08
N PRO A 355 -11.99 6.28 8.10
CA PRO A 355 -11.92 6.72 9.50
C PRO A 355 -10.56 7.37 9.78
N SER A 356 -10.38 7.94 10.98
CA SER A 356 -9.07 8.44 11.43
C SER A 356 -8.93 8.42 12.95
N ASP A 357 -7.69 8.46 13.47
CA ASP A 357 -7.47 8.59 14.92
C ASP A 357 -7.73 10.02 15.39
N THR A 358 -8.88 10.26 16.01
CA THR A 358 -9.30 11.58 16.48
C THR A 358 -8.85 11.89 17.91
N SER A 359 -8.10 10.99 18.55
CA SER A 359 -7.47 11.25 19.86
C SER A 359 -6.12 11.98 19.75
N ARG A 360 -5.55 12.06 18.54
CA ARG A 360 -4.22 12.63 18.30
C ARG A 360 -4.17 14.12 18.62
N VAL A 361 -3.29 14.48 19.54
CA VAL A 361 -2.94 15.88 19.81
C VAL A 361 -1.87 16.33 18.81
N VAL A 362 -2.16 17.39 18.05
CA VAL A 362 -1.18 18.03 17.15
C VAL A 362 -0.28 18.93 17.98
N ALA A 363 0.91 18.42 18.34
CA ALA A 363 1.90 19.15 19.14
C ALA A 363 2.43 20.40 18.41
N GLU A 364 3.11 21.28 19.16
CA GLU A 364 3.81 22.43 18.59
C GLU A 364 5.12 21.98 17.94
N PRO A 365 5.40 22.32 16.67
CA PRO A 365 6.67 21.98 16.04
C PRO A 365 7.82 22.89 16.54
N PRO A 366 9.08 22.50 16.28
CA PRO A 366 10.21 23.42 16.26
C PRO A 366 9.95 24.62 15.32
N SER A 367 10.78 25.67 15.41
CA SER A 367 10.63 26.84 14.54
C SER A 367 10.74 26.51 13.05
N ARG A 368 10.30 27.43 12.18
CA ARG A 368 10.42 27.28 10.72
C ARG A 368 11.88 27.08 10.31
N ALA A 369 12.80 27.89 10.82
CA ALA A 369 14.24 27.70 10.59
C ALA A 369 14.74 26.31 11.02
N GLN A 370 14.32 25.79 12.18
CA GLN A 370 14.70 24.43 12.63
C GLN A 370 14.11 23.32 11.74
N CYS A 371 13.05 23.61 11.01
CA CYS A 371 12.46 22.72 10.00
C CYS A 371 13.03 22.93 8.59
N GLY A 372 14.02 23.82 8.41
CA GLY A 372 14.60 24.15 7.10
C GLY A 372 13.70 25.03 6.22
N LEU A 373 12.69 25.68 6.82
CA LEU A 373 11.76 26.57 6.12
C LEU A 373 12.20 28.03 6.28
N PRO A 374 11.90 28.91 5.30
CA PRO A 374 12.09 30.34 5.48
C PRO A 374 11.13 30.86 6.56
N GLU A 375 11.53 31.87 7.33
CA GLU A 375 10.68 32.49 8.37
C GLU A 375 9.46 33.23 7.79
N HIS A 376 9.55 33.67 6.54
CA HIS A 376 8.47 34.33 5.80
C HIS A 376 8.18 33.61 4.48
N GLY A 377 6.99 33.83 3.93
CA GLY A 377 6.54 33.21 2.68
C GLY A 377 5.64 32.00 2.90
N VAL A 378 4.88 31.65 1.87
CA VAL A 378 3.90 30.55 1.91
C VAL A 378 4.60 29.20 1.80
N VAL A 379 4.26 28.27 2.70
CA VAL A 379 4.72 26.89 2.70
C VAL A 379 3.64 26.01 2.07
N LEU A 380 3.82 25.71 0.79
CA LEU A 380 3.06 24.66 0.11
C LEU A 380 3.62 23.31 0.57
N CYS A 381 2.78 22.32 0.85
CA CYS A 381 3.27 20.99 1.26
C CYS A 381 2.65 19.87 0.44
N CYS A 382 3.41 18.79 0.25
CA CYS A 382 2.92 17.53 -0.31
C CYS A 382 3.67 16.37 0.36
N PHE A 383 3.17 15.94 1.52
CA PHE A 383 3.78 14.86 2.28
C PHE A 383 3.28 13.50 1.78
N ASN A 384 3.70 13.10 0.58
CA ASN A 384 3.31 11.83 -0.02
C ASN A 384 4.51 10.91 -0.25
N ASN A 385 4.23 9.61 -0.36
CA ASN A 385 5.23 8.65 -0.83
C ASN A 385 5.74 9.07 -2.23
N SER A 386 7.03 8.90 -2.47
CA SER A 386 7.72 9.37 -3.68
C SER A 386 7.12 8.84 -4.98
N TYR A 387 6.60 7.60 -5.00
CA TYR A 387 5.94 7.02 -6.18
C TYR A 387 4.63 7.72 -6.60
N LYS A 388 4.12 8.66 -5.80
CA LYS A 388 2.99 9.56 -6.15
C LYS A 388 3.46 10.89 -6.75
N LEU A 389 4.74 11.24 -6.58
CA LEU A 389 5.37 12.44 -7.14
C LEU A 389 5.80 12.16 -8.58
N ASN A 390 4.83 12.01 -9.48
CA ASN A 390 5.07 11.80 -10.91
C ASN A 390 5.33 13.14 -11.66
N PRO A 391 5.75 13.11 -12.94
CA PRO A 391 6.04 14.31 -13.71
C PRO A 391 4.88 15.33 -13.73
N ARG A 392 3.64 14.87 -13.94
CA ARG A 392 2.43 15.70 -13.98
C ARG A 392 2.20 16.44 -12.65
N SER A 393 2.24 15.72 -11.53
CA SER A 393 2.01 16.29 -10.20
C SER A 393 3.11 17.27 -9.80
N MET A 394 4.38 16.95 -10.11
CA MET A 394 5.49 17.86 -9.83
C MET A 394 5.41 19.12 -10.70
N ALA A 395 5.10 18.99 -12.00
CA ALA A 395 4.99 20.14 -12.90
C ALA A 395 3.94 21.16 -12.43
N ARG A 396 2.74 20.72 -12.03
CA ARG A 396 1.72 21.64 -11.52
C ARG A 396 2.12 22.30 -10.20
N MET A 397 2.82 21.61 -9.30
CA MET A 397 3.32 22.23 -8.06
C MET A 397 4.42 23.25 -8.34
N LEU A 398 5.33 22.96 -9.27
CA LEU A 398 6.40 23.88 -9.68
C LEU A 398 5.85 25.11 -10.40
N ALA A 399 4.77 24.97 -11.18
CA ALA A 399 4.07 26.10 -11.79
C ALA A 399 3.53 27.10 -10.73
N VAL A 400 3.02 26.60 -9.60
CA VAL A 400 2.62 27.46 -8.46
C VAL A 400 3.82 28.18 -7.87
N LEU A 401 4.95 27.48 -7.66
CA LEU A 401 6.17 28.11 -7.16
C LEU A 401 6.66 29.21 -8.11
N HIS A 402 6.62 28.98 -9.42
CA HIS A 402 7.01 29.98 -10.41
C HIS A 402 6.15 31.26 -10.31
N ALA A 403 4.82 31.09 -10.16
CA ALA A 403 3.89 32.21 -10.08
C ALA A 403 3.87 32.95 -8.73
N VAL A 404 4.35 32.33 -7.64
CA VAL A 404 4.31 32.90 -6.28
C VAL A 404 5.73 33.06 -5.73
N PRO A 405 6.38 34.23 -5.91
CA PRO A 405 7.70 34.50 -5.37
C PRO A 405 7.75 34.33 -3.85
N GLY A 406 8.86 33.79 -3.34
CA GLY A 406 9.06 33.58 -1.90
C GLY A 406 8.32 32.38 -1.29
N SER A 407 7.42 31.72 -2.03
CA SER A 407 6.83 30.45 -1.57
C SER A 407 7.84 29.29 -1.66
N VAL A 408 7.64 28.24 -0.86
CA VAL A 408 8.43 27.00 -0.89
C VAL A 408 7.52 25.79 -0.99
N LEU A 409 8.05 24.69 -1.52
CA LEU A 409 7.37 23.39 -1.54
C LEU A 409 8.07 22.43 -0.57
N TRP A 410 7.31 21.93 0.40
CA TRP A 410 7.78 21.04 1.44
C TRP A 410 7.33 19.60 1.17
N LEU A 411 8.31 18.71 0.99
CA LEU A 411 8.12 17.31 0.62
C LEU A 411 8.66 16.39 1.71
N LEU A 412 8.28 15.11 1.67
CA LEU A 412 9.02 14.08 2.39
C LEU A 412 10.31 13.75 1.66
N SER A 413 11.40 13.57 2.41
CA SER A 413 12.63 13.02 1.86
C SER A 413 12.39 11.60 1.36
N GLY A 414 12.74 11.38 0.09
CA GLY A 414 12.58 10.11 -0.62
C GLY A 414 13.77 9.16 -0.44
N PRO A 415 13.65 7.92 -0.93
CA PRO A 415 14.75 6.97 -0.92
C PRO A 415 15.84 7.33 -1.95
N GLY A 416 17.08 6.95 -1.66
CA GLY A 416 18.22 7.15 -2.57
C GLY A 416 18.40 8.61 -2.96
N GLU A 417 18.60 8.88 -4.24
CA GLU A 417 18.81 10.22 -4.80
C GLU A 417 17.51 10.91 -5.23
N ALA A 418 16.34 10.48 -4.74
CA ALA A 418 15.04 11.05 -5.13
C ALA A 418 14.97 12.57 -4.92
N ASP A 419 15.46 13.06 -3.77
CA ASP A 419 15.46 14.49 -3.45
C ASP A 419 16.33 15.29 -4.43
N ALA A 420 17.49 14.74 -4.83
CA ALA A 420 18.38 15.35 -5.80
C ALA A 420 17.75 15.39 -7.20
N ARG A 421 17.07 14.32 -7.63
CA ARG A 421 16.35 14.28 -8.90
C ARG A 421 15.21 15.31 -8.95
N LEU A 422 14.43 15.43 -7.88
CA LEU A 422 13.36 16.43 -7.81
C LEU A 422 13.91 17.87 -7.82
N ARG A 423 15.06 18.12 -7.17
CA ARG A 423 15.76 19.41 -7.28
C ARG A 423 16.22 19.71 -8.71
N ALA A 424 16.78 18.72 -9.40
CA ALA A 424 17.19 18.87 -10.80
C ALA A 424 15.98 19.20 -11.69
N VAL A 425 14.86 18.50 -11.51
CA VAL A 425 13.59 18.79 -12.21
C VAL A 425 13.15 20.23 -11.96
N ALA A 426 13.15 20.70 -10.71
CA ALA A 426 12.79 22.07 -10.38
C ALA A 426 13.67 23.09 -11.14
N GLN A 427 14.98 22.86 -11.18
CA GLN A 427 15.91 23.72 -11.92
C GLN A 427 15.61 23.74 -13.42
N THR A 428 15.33 22.59 -14.04
CA THR A 428 14.96 22.53 -15.45
C THR A 428 13.66 23.27 -15.76
N GLN A 429 12.76 23.43 -14.78
CA GLN A 429 11.52 24.19 -14.90
C GLN A 429 11.64 25.65 -14.40
N GLY A 430 12.86 26.15 -14.21
CA GLY A 430 13.09 27.55 -13.83
C GLY A 430 12.74 27.88 -12.37
N VAL A 431 12.68 26.87 -11.49
CA VAL A 431 12.50 27.05 -10.05
C VAL A 431 13.81 26.75 -9.32
N ALA A 432 14.26 27.67 -8.48
CA ALA A 432 15.47 27.48 -7.67
C ALA A 432 15.34 26.23 -6.77
N ALA A 433 16.31 25.32 -6.85
CA ALA A 433 16.30 24.04 -6.13
C ALA A 433 16.14 24.19 -4.60
N GLN A 434 16.61 25.30 -4.03
CA GLN A 434 16.53 25.59 -2.59
C GLN A 434 15.09 25.86 -2.13
N ARG A 435 14.15 26.10 -3.05
CA ARG A 435 12.71 26.24 -2.74
C ARG A 435 12.02 24.90 -2.52
N LEU A 436 12.70 23.78 -2.77
CA LEU A 436 12.26 22.45 -2.34
C LEU A 436 12.91 22.10 -1.00
N VAL A 437 12.09 21.99 0.03
CA VAL A 437 12.49 21.58 1.37
C VAL A 437 12.07 20.12 1.59
N PHE A 438 12.94 19.31 2.18
CA PHE A 438 12.70 17.88 2.39
C PHE A 438 12.70 17.55 3.87
N MET A 439 11.57 17.04 4.36
CA MET A 439 11.42 16.59 5.74
C MET A 439 11.96 15.16 5.89
N PRO A 440 12.87 14.88 6.84
CA PRO A 440 13.33 13.52 7.10
C PRO A 440 12.20 12.66 7.67
N LYS A 441 12.41 11.34 7.71
CA LYS A 441 11.50 10.44 8.41
C LYS A 441 11.48 10.77 9.90
N LEU A 442 10.29 10.96 10.46
CA LEU A 442 10.07 11.31 11.86
C LEU A 442 9.05 10.36 12.51
N PRO A 443 9.09 10.18 13.84
CA PRO A 443 7.97 9.60 14.57
C PRO A 443 6.66 10.34 14.27
N HIS A 444 5.54 9.62 14.21
CA HIS A 444 4.28 10.16 13.67
C HIS A 444 3.81 11.45 14.38
N ALA A 445 3.92 11.54 15.71
CA ALA A 445 3.54 12.76 16.44
C ALA A 445 4.37 13.99 16.04
N GLN A 446 5.68 13.81 15.84
CA GLN A 446 6.58 14.89 15.40
C GLN A 446 6.30 15.26 13.95
N TYR A 447 6.04 14.28 13.09
CA TYR A 447 5.59 14.46 11.71
C TYR A 447 4.28 15.27 11.65
N LEU A 448 3.27 14.89 12.42
CA LEU A 448 1.96 15.52 12.42
C LEU A 448 2.04 16.99 12.88
N ALA A 449 2.90 17.30 13.86
CA ALA A 449 3.14 18.67 14.31
C ALA A 449 3.64 19.60 13.19
N ARG A 450 4.33 19.06 12.17
CA ARG A 450 4.89 19.86 11.07
C ARG A 450 3.82 20.50 10.19
N TYR A 451 2.62 19.93 10.12
CA TYR A 451 1.51 20.53 9.40
C TYR A 451 1.09 21.90 9.94
N ARG A 452 1.44 22.27 11.19
CA ARG A 452 1.17 23.63 11.70
C ARG A 452 1.87 24.71 10.87
N HIS A 453 3.05 24.41 10.32
CA HIS A 453 3.80 25.29 9.42
C HIS A 453 3.37 25.20 7.96
N ALA A 454 2.51 24.26 7.59
CA ALA A 454 2.01 24.12 6.24
C ALA A 454 0.80 25.03 6.01
N ASP A 455 0.86 25.83 4.95
CA ASP A 455 -0.19 26.78 4.62
C ASP A 455 -1.25 26.17 3.70
N LEU A 456 -0.84 25.37 2.71
CA LEU A 456 -1.71 24.68 1.77
C LEU A 456 -1.10 23.34 1.36
N PHE A 457 -1.87 22.25 1.48
CA PHE A 457 -1.49 20.94 0.98
C PHE A 457 -1.88 20.79 -0.49
N LEU A 458 -0.91 20.41 -1.31
CA LEU A 458 -1.07 20.17 -2.74
C LEU A 458 -1.11 18.66 -3.00
N ASP A 459 -2.27 18.15 -3.40
CA ASP A 459 -2.46 16.73 -3.66
C ASP A 459 -1.82 16.25 -4.98
N THR A 460 -1.69 14.94 -5.15
CA THR A 460 -1.12 14.26 -6.32
C THR A 460 -2.20 13.56 -7.17
N HIS A 461 -1.90 13.33 -8.45
CA HIS A 461 -2.76 12.61 -9.41
C HIS A 461 -1.89 11.64 -10.24
N PRO A 462 -2.34 10.42 -10.58
CA PRO A 462 -3.67 9.82 -10.36
C PRO A 462 -3.83 9.14 -9.00
N TYR A 463 -2.78 9.09 -8.19
CA TYR A 463 -2.84 8.49 -6.86
C TYR A 463 -2.78 9.61 -5.81
N ASN A 464 -3.91 9.93 -5.19
CA ASN A 464 -4.00 11.00 -4.19
C ASN A 464 -3.18 10.68 -2.93
N ALA A 465 -2.95 11.70 -2.12
CA ALA A 465 -2.82 11.59 -0.67
C ALA A 465 -4.03 10.82 -0.10
N HIS A 466 -3.75 9.94 0.85
CA HIS A 466 -4.78 9.15 1.55
C HIS A 466 -4.73 9.53 3.02
N THR A 467 -4.04 8.74 3.85
CA THR A 467 -3.78 9.08 5.26
C THR A 467 -3.17 10.47 5.43
N THR A 468 -2.30 10.88 4.51
CA THR A 468 -1.61 12.17 4.55
C THR A 468 -2.55 13.36 4.29
N ALA A 469 -3.62 13.18 3.51
CA ALA A 469 -4.68 14.19 3.36
C ALA A 469 -5.54 14.27 4.64
N SER A 470 -5.88 13.12 5.23
CA SER A 470 -6.57 13.07 6.53
C SER A 470 -5.73 13.74 7.64
N ASP A 471 -4.40 13.52 7.65
CA ASP A 471 -3.47 14.14 8.59
C ASP A 471 -3.41 15.67 8.41
N ALA A 472 -3.33 16.15 7.16
CA ALA A 472 -3.34 17.56 6.83
C ALA A 472 -4.62 18.25 7.33
N LEU A 473 -5.79 17.68 6.99
CA LEU A 473 -7.09 18.20 7.41
C LEU A 473 -7.26 18.13 8.93
N TRP A 474 -6.80 17.05 9.58
CA TRP A 474 -6.81 16.93 11.03
C TRP A 474 -5.99 18.03 11.70
N ALA A 475 -4.83 18.38 11.12
CA ALA A 475 -3.98 19.46 11.60
C ALA A 475 -4.45 20.87 11.19
N GLY A 476 -5.57 20.99 10.46
CA GLY A 476 -6.12 22.27 10.02
C GLY A 476 -5.46 22.87 8.77
N CYS A 477 -4.74 22.06 8.00
CA CYS A 477 -4.16 22.43 6.71
C CYS A 477 -5.15 22.10 5.57
N PRO A 478 -5.58 23.07 4.74
CA PRO A 478 -6.47 22.83 3.62
C PRO A 478 -5.79 21.94 2.56
N VAL A 479 -6.56 21.08 1.88
CA VAL A 479 -6.06 20.17 0.84
C VAL A 479 -6.68 20.53 -0.50
N LEU A 480 -5.85 20.94 -1.47
CA LEU A 480 -6.28 21.17 -2.85
C LEU A 480 -6.07 19.90 -3.68
N THR A 481 -7.08 19.47 -4.43
CA THR A 481 -7.03 18.26 -5.26
C THR A 481 -7.82 18.38 -6.56
N THR A 482 -7.51 17.48 -7.50
CA THR A 482 -8.21 17.27 -8.77
C THR A 482 -8.81 15.86 -8.77
N PRO A 483 -10.07 15.66 -8.35
CA PRO A 483 -10.68 14.34 -8.33
C PRO A 483 -10.72 13.71 -9.72
N GLY A 484 -10.08 12.54 -9.87
CA GLY A 484 -10.00 11.83 -11.15
C GLY A 484 -11.10 10.79 -11.38
N GLU A 485 -10.78 9.82 -12.24
CA GLU A 485 -11.71 8.77 -12.73
C GLU A 485 -11.51 7.40 -12.07
N THR A 486 -10.60 7.29 -11.09
CA THR A 486 -10.39 6.07 -10.31
C THR A 486 -10.59 6.35 -8.84
N PHE A 487 -10.86 5.33 -8.03
CA PHE A 487 -11.05 5.51 -6.59
C PHE A 487 -9.81 6.14 -5.94
N ALA A 488 -8.60 5.66 -6.26
CA ALA A 488 -7.34 6.20 -5.77
C ALA A 488 -7.11 7.69 -6.13
N ALA A 489 -7.75 8.17 -7.22
CA ALA A 489 -7.70 9.56 -7.67
C ALA A 489 -8.79 10.45 -7.03
N ARG A 490 -9.63 9.90 -6.15
CA ARG A 490 -10.80 10.60 -5.56
C ARG A 490 -10.82 10.61 -4.03
N VAL A 491 -9.82 10.03 -3.38
CA VAL A 491 -9.78 9.92 -1.90
C VAL A 491 -9.71 11.28 -1.23
N ALA A 492 -8.78 12.15 -1.64
CA ALA A 492 -8.71 13.50 -1.08
C ALA A 492 -9.97 14.30 -1.39
N GLY A 493 -10.53 14.11 -2.58
CA GLY A 493 -11.79 14.73 -2.99
C GLY A 493 -12.97 14.33 -2.11
N SER A 494 -13.06 13.05 -1.73
CA SER A 494 -14.09 12.55 -0.81
C SER A 494 -13.96 13.19 0.57
N LEU A 495 -12.74 13.32 1.09
CA LEU A 495 -12.51 14.00 2.38
C LEU A 495 -12.97 15.46 2.32
N ASN A 496 -12.59 16.20 1.28
CA ASN A 496 -13.03 17.58 1.08
C ASN A 496 -14.56 17.69 0.96
N HIS A 497 -15.18 16.82 0.16
CA HIS A 497 -16.63 16.82 -0.06
C HIS A 497 -17.40 16.63 1.24
N HIS A 498 -17.08 15.60 2.01
CA HIS A 498 -17.75 15.31 3.27
C HIS A 498 -17.42 16.34 4.37
N LEU A 499 -16.30 17.06 4.23
CA LEU A 499 -15.96 18.20 5.08
C LEU A 499 -16.70 19.48 4.64
N GLY A 500 -17.32 19.51 3.47
CA GLY A 500 -17.98 20.68 2.87
C GLY A 500 -17.00 21.72 2.30
N LEU A 501 -15.91 21.25 1.70
CA LEU A 501 -14.86 22.03 1.05
C LEU A 501 -14.81 21.74 -0.46
N ASP A 502 -15.97 21.72 -1.13
CA ASP A 502 -16.06 21.37 -2.55
C ASP A 502 -15.27 22.34 -3.46
N GLU A 503 -15.02 23.58 -3.05
CA GLU A 503 -14.17 24.50 -3.85
C GLU A 503 -12.68 24.13 -3.84
N MET A 504 -12.28 23.18 -2.99
CA MET A 504 -10.94 22.60 -2.97
C MET A 504 -10.82 21.36 -3.87
N ASN A 505 -11.93 20.96 -4.50
CA ASN A 505 -12.02 19.93 -5.52
C ASN A 505 -12.16 20.60 -6.89
N VAL A 506 -11.04 20.84 -7.57
CA VAL A 506 -11.02 21.58 -8.84
C VAL A 506 -10.96 20.64 -10.04
N ALA A 507 -11.35 21.15 -11.22
CA ALA A 507 -11.63 20.32 -12.39
C ALA A 507 -10.37 19.69 -13.01
N ASP A 508 -9.28 20.45 -13.13
CA ASP A 508 -8.09 20.07 -13.89
C ASP A 508 -6.82 20.75 -13.35
N ASP A 509 -5.68 20.50 -14.01
CA ASP A 509 -4.39 21.03 -13.59
C ASP A 509 -4.31 22.56 -13.73
N ALA A 510 -5.02 23.17 -14.70
CA ALA A 510 -5.03 24.63 -14.84
C ALA A 510 -5.80 25.30 -13.70
N ALA A 511 -6.96 24.75 -13.35
CA ALA A 511 -7.74 25.18 -12.20
C ALA A 511 -7.00 24.93 -10.88
N PHE A 512 -6.25 23.83 -10.76
CA PHE A 512 -5.36 23.53 -9.63
C PHE A 512 -4.30 24.61 -9.45
N VAL A 513 -3.56 24.93 -10.50
CA VAL A 513 -2.53 25.97 -10.43
C VAL A 513 -3.17 27.32 -10.11
N ALA A 514 -4.24 27.71 -10.80
CA ALA A 514 -4.92 28.98 -10.57
C ALA A 514 -5.43 29.12 -9.12
N LYS A 515 -6.07 28.08 -8.57
CA LYS A 515 -6.57 28.08 -7.19
C LYS A 515 -5.45 28.14 -6.17
N ALA A 516 -4.37 27.38 -6.37
CA ALA A 516 -3.21 27.40 -5.48
C ALA A 516 -2.50 28.76 -5.48
N VAL A 517 -2.33 29.37 -6.66
CA VAL A 517 -1.74 30.72 -6.80
C VAL A 517 -2.62 31.75 -6.12
N ALA A 518 -3.93 31.75 -6.39
CA ALA A 518 -4.87 32.69 -5.77
C ALA A 518 -4.83 32.64 -4.24
N LEU A 519 -4.78 31.43 -3.66
CA LEU A 519 -4.67 31.25 -2.21
C LEU A 519 -3.29 31.65 -1.68
N ALA A 520 -2.21 31.28 -2.35
CA ALA A 520 -0.85 31.57 -1.90
C ALA A 520 -0.44 33.05 -2.09
N SER A 521 -1.13 33.80 -2.95
CA SER A 521 -0.92 35.24 -3.14
C SER A 521 -1.81 36.12 -2.27
N ASP A 522 -2.81 35.55 -1.58
CA ASP A 522 -3.72 36.27 -0.68
C ASP A 522 -3.73 35.64 0.73
N PRO A 523 -2.87 36.14 1.65
CA PRO A 523 -2.78 35.64 3.02
C PRO A 523 -4.10 35.73 3.81
N ALA A 524 -4.96 36.72 3.50
CA ALA A 524 -6.23 36.88 4.18
C ALA A 524 -7.23 35.80 3.75
N ALA A 525 -7.32 35.53 2.44
CA ALA A 525 -8.13 34.43 1.91
C ALA A 525 -7.66 33.06 2.43
N LEU A 526 -6.34 32.83 2.49
CA LEU A 526 -5.78 31.59 3.01
C LEU A 526 -6.03 31.41 4.52
N SER A 527 -5.89 32.48 5.30
CA SER A 527 -6.22 32.47 6.73
C SER A 527 -7.70 32.18 6.96
N ALA A 528 -8.60 32.81 6.18
CA ALA A 528 -10.03 32.54 6.24
C ALA A 528 -10.36 31.08 5.88
N LEU A 529 -9.70 30.51 4.87
CA LEU A 529 -9.84 29.11 4.50
C LEU A 529 -9.39 28.17 5.64
N ARG A 530 -8.25 28.45 6.29
CA ARG A 530 -7.77 27.68 7.45
C ARG A 530 -8.74 27.74 8.63
N ALA A 531 -9.29 28.92 8.91
CA ALA A 531 -10.32 29.09 9.94
C ALA A 531 -11.55 28.23 9.65
N ARG A 532 -12.00 28.21 8.38
CA ARG A 532 -13.11 27.37 7.95
C ARG A 532 -12.80 25.87 8.02
N VAL A 533 -11.59 25.43 7.66
CA VAL A 533 -11.17 24.03 7.88
C VAL A 533 -11.29 23.68 9.36
N ALA A 534 -10.82 24.54 10.26
CA ALA A 534 -10.87 24.30 11.70
C ALA A 534 -12.31 24.20 12.24
N GLU A 535 -13.24 24.98 11.70
CA GLU A 535 -14.68 24.91 12.00
C GLU A 535 -15.30 23.61 11.46
N ARG A 536 -15.16 23.35 10.16
CA ARG A 536 -15.74 22.17 9.49
C ARG A 536 -15.20 20.85 10.04
N ARG A 537 -13.94 20.82 10.47
CA ARG A 537 -13.32 19.67 11.17
C ARG A 537 -14.08 19.29 12.44
N ARG A 538 -14.70 20.26 13.14
CA ARG A 538 -15.49 20.01 14.36
C ARG A 538 -16.95 19.69 14.07
N GLU A 539 -17.52 20.29 13.03
CA GLU A 539 -18.96 20.24 12.78
C GLU A 539 -19.39 19.15 11.79
N SER A 540 -18.51 18.73 10.89
CA SER A 540 -18.80 17.65 9.94
C SER A 540 -18.60 16.27 10.57
N GLY A 541 -19.14 15.24 9.92
CA GLY A 541 -18.98 13.85 10.36
C GLY A 541 -17.63 13.20 10.02
N VAL A 542 -16.73 13.87 9.29
CA VAL A 542 -15.45 13.26 8.84
C VAL A 542 -14.57 12.81 10.02
N PHE A 543 -14.58 13.58 11.10
CA PHE A 543 -13.77 13.33 12.31
C PHE A 543 -14.64 13.02 13.54
N ASP A 544 -15.90 12.60 13.33
CA ASP A 544 -16.74 12.03 14.37
C ASP A 544 -16.70 10.50 14.32
N MET A 545 -15.81 9.90 15.11
CA MET A 545 -15.66 8.45 15.15
C MET A 545 -16.78 7.72 15.89
N ASP A 546 -17.55 8.40 16.73
CA ASP A 546 -18.73 7.80 17.36
C ASP A 546 -19.85 7.68 16.31
N GLY A 547 -20.13 8.73 15.54
CA GLY A 547 -21.05 8.70 14.41
C GLY A 547 -20.62 7.73 13.30
N PHE A 548 -19.31 7.67 13.01
CA PHE A 548 -18.77 6.67 12.07
C PHE A 548 -19.02 5.24 12.56
N ALA A 549 -18.76 4.96 13.84
CA ALA A 549 -18.95 3.64 14.43
C ALA A 549 -20.41 3.18 14.34
N ASP A 550 -21.36 4.06 14.60
CA ASP A 550 -22.80 3.76 14.49
C ASP A 550 -23.20 3.47 13.05
N GLY A 551 -22.82 4.33 12.09
CA GLY A 551 -23.12 4.12 10.68
C GLY A 551 -22.46 2.86 10.10
N PHE A 552 -21.23 2.55 10.51
CA PHE A 552 -20.54 1.32 10.13
C PHE A 552 -21.25 0.08 10.69
N ALA A 553 -21.63 0.11 11.96
CA ALA A 553 -22.32 -1.00 12.62
C ALA A 553 -23.69 -1.27 12.00
N ASP A 554 -24.47 -0.22 11.74
CA ASP A 554 -25.78 -0.34 11.11
C ASP A 554 -25.68 -1.01 9.74
N LEU A 555 -24.69 -0.59 8.93
CA LEU A 555 -24.43 -1.20 7.62
C LEU A 555 -24.04 -2.67 7.73
N MET A 556 -23.15 -3.02 8.68
CA MET A 556 -22.71 -4.42 8.86
C MET A 556 -23.82 -5.32 9.39
N GLN A 557 -24.64 -4.82 10.30
CA GLN A 557 -25.80 -5.53 10.81
C GLN A 557 -26.87 -5.72 9.71
N ALA A 558 -27.12 -4.69 8.90
CA ALA A 558 -28.04 -4.79 7.76
C ALA A 558 -27.54 -5.80 6.73
N LEU A 559 -26.24 -5.79 6.41
CA LEU A 559 -25.61 -6.78 5.55
C LEU A 559 -25.77 -8.20 6.12
N ALA A 560 -25.45 -8.40 7.40
CA ALA A 560 -25.60 -9.71 8.04
C ALA A 560 -27.05 -10.20 8.02
N ARG A 561 -28.04 -9.32 8.24
CA ARG A 561 -29.48 -9.63 8.16
C ARG A 561 -29.89 -10.13 6.77
N GLN A 562 -29.36 -9.52 5.70
CA GLN A 562 -29.60 -9.98 4.32
C GLN A 562 -29.06 -11.40 4.06
N HIS A 563 -28.12 -11.87 4.89
CA HIS A 563 -27.49 -13.18 4.78
C HIS A 563 -27.88 -14.14 5.90
N GLY A 564 -28.99 -13.89 6.61
CA GLY A 564 -29.61 -14.85 7.53
C GLY A 564 -29.30 -14.64 9.02
N TRP A 565 -28.63 -13.55 9.40
CA TRP A 565 -28.51 -13.17 10.81
C TRP A 565 -29.81 -12.53 11.30
N SER A 566 -30.43 -13.05 12.36
CA SER A 566 -31.69 -12.54 12.92
C SER A 566 -31.50 -11.65 14.15
N GLY A 567 -30.27 -11.47 14.64
CA GLY A 567 -29.97 -10.62 15.78
C GLY A 567 -29.33 -11.36 16.95
N ASN A 568 -29.24 -10.65 18.07
CA ASN A 568 -28.76 -11.17 19.34
C ASN A 568 -29.92 -11.68 20.18
#